data_AF-A0A6M3Y3R6-F1
#
_entry.id   AF-A0A6M3Y3R6-F1
#
_cell.length_a   1.000
_cell.length_b   1.000
_cell.length_c   1.000
_cell.angle_alpha   90.00
_cell.angle_beta   90.00
_cell.angle_gamma   90.00
#
_symmetry.space_group_name_H-M   'P 1'
#
loop_
_entity.id
_entity.type
_entity.pdbx_description
1 polymer ?
#
loop_
_entity_poly.entity_id
_entity_poly.type
_entity_poly.pdbx_seq_one_letter_code
_entity_poly.pdbx_strand_id
1 'polypeptide(L)'
;MPPLPPSASHLWFALVDLQATRDRGMAVGPITWAEINAYEAATCATLSAWDKRLIRRCDDAYEAVRLGVKSKPTNVADIKASLRAAIAARNAKAAKGAPK
;
A
#
# COMPACT_ATOMS: atom_id res chain seq x y z
N MET A 1 -1.06 -21.69 -6.41
CA MET A 1 -1.00 -20.32 -6.96
C MET A 1 -0.87 -20.44 -8.47
N PRO A 2 -1.60 -19.66 -9.28
CA PRO A 2 -1.35 -19.63 -10.73
C PRO A 2 0.12 -19.24 -11.01
N PRO A 3 0.74 -19.73 -12.09
CA PRO A 3 2.13 -19.38 -12.40
C PRO A 3 2.24 -17.88 -12.65
N LEU A 4 3.14 -17.24 -11.91
CA LEU A 4 3.45 -15.82 -12.12
C LEU A 4 4.17 -15.63 -13.45
N PRO A 5 3.98 -14.49 -14.12
CA PRO A 5 4.86 -14.08 -15.21
C PRO A 5 6.32 -14.11 -14.72
N PRO A 6 7.27 -14.62 -15.51
CA PRO A 6 8.69 -14.68 -15.09
C PRO A 6 9.24 -13.32 -14.65
N SER A 7 8.76 -12.24 -15.29
CA SER A 7 9.12 -10.86 -14.94
C SER A 7 8.65 -10.41 -13.56
N ALA A 8 7.61 -11.02 -12.99
CA ALA A 8 7.05 -10.64 -11.70
C ALA A 8 7.47 -11.57 -10.55
N SER A 9 8.08 -12.71 -10.86
CA SER A 9 8.46 -13.72 -9.86
C SER A 9 9.39 -13.15 -8.79
N HIS A 10 10.39 -12.37 -9.19
CA HIS A 10 11.36 -11.77 -8.25
C HIS A 10 10.69 -10.81 -7.25
N LEU A 11 9.65 -10.08 -7.68
CA LEU A 11 8.89 -9.17 -6.81
C LEU A 11 8.02 -9.92 -5.80
N TRP A 12 7.42 -11.02 -6.23
CA TRP A 12 6.64 -11.86 -5.35
C TRP A 12 7.52 -12.46 -4.26
N PHE A 13 8.68 -13.00 -4.64
CA PHE A 13 9.64 -13.53 -3.66
C PHE A 13 10.13 -12.43 -2.72
N ALA A 14 10.51 -11.26 -3.23
CA ALA A 14 10.90 -10.13 -2.39
C ALA A 14 9.81 -9.71 -1.39
N LEU A 15 8.54 -9.65 -1.84
CA LEU A 15 7.41 -9.33 -0.97
C LEU A 15 7.21 -10.38 0.12
N VAL A 16 7.21 -11.67 -0.24
CA VAL A 16 7.03 -12.77 0.72
C VAL A 16 8.14 -12.78 1.77
N ASP A 17 9.37 -12.57 1.32
CA ASP A 17 10.56 -12.58 2.18
C ASP A 17 10.56 -11.37 3.13
N LEU A 18 10.23 -10.17 2.62
CA LEU A 18 9.98 -8.98 3.43
C LEU A 18 8.87 -9.21 4.47
N GLN A 19 7.80 -9.91 4.10
CA GLN A 19 6.68 -10.22 5.00
C GLN A 19 7.05 -11.23 6.10
N ALA A 20 8.00 -12.12 5.83
CA ALA A 20 8.48 -13.13 6.77
C ALA A 20 9.54 -12.57 7.74
N THR A 21 10.38 -11.65 7.28
CA THR A 21 11.53 -11.13 8.04
C THR A 21 11.23 -9.89 8.89
N ARG A 22 10.15 -9.17 8.57
CA ARG A 22 9.71 -7.99 9.33
C ARG A 22 9.30 -8.33 10.75
N ASP A 23 9.63 -7.42 11.66
CA ASP A 23 9.18 -7.51 13.05
C ASP A 23 7.66 -7.28 13.13
N ARG A 24 6.95 -8.33 13.53
CA ARG A 24 5.49 -8.31 13.74
C ARG A 24 5.21 -8.20 15.24
N GLY A 25 5.50 -7.05 15.81
CA GLY A 25 5.08 -6.73 17.16
C GLY A 25 3.54 -6.66 17.30
N MET A 26 3.06 -6.10 18.40
CA MET A 26 1.62 -6.00 18.74
C MET A 26 0.77 -5.23 17.70
N ALA A 27 1.39 -4.43 16.84
CA ALA A 27 0.75 -3.72 15.74
C ALA A 27 1.59 -3.88 14.47
N VAL A 28 1.07 -4.63 13.50
CA VAL A 28 1.69 -4.75 12.17
C VAL A 28 1.24 -3.57 11.31
N GLY A 29 2.18 -2.71 10.94
CA GLY A 29 1.97 -1.61 10.00
C GLY A 29 2.34 -1.99 8.56
N PRO A 30 1.98 -1.14 7.57
CA PRO A 30 2.37 -1.34 6.17
C PRO A 30 3.89 -1.33 5.97
N ILE A 31 4.39 -1.98 4.92
CA ILE A 31 5.81 -1.92 4.52
C ILE A 31 6.24 -0.48 4.31
N THR A 32 7.27 -0.09 5.04
CA THR A 32 7.93 1.21 4.95
C THR A 32 9.05 1.20 3.90
N TRP A 33 9.42 2.38 3.44
CA TRP A 33 10.56 2.52 2.53
C TRP A 33 11.89 2.12 3.18
N ALA A 34 12.02 2.32 4.49
CA ALA A 34 13.20 1.94 5.25
C ALA A 34 13.39 0.41 5.24
N GLU A 35 12.31 -0.36 5.47
CA GLU A 35 12.36 -1.83 5.38
C GLU A 35 12.74 -2.31 3.97
N ILE A 36 12.18 -1.70 2.92
CA ILE A 36 12.50 -2.09 1.54
C ILE A 36 13.98 -1.80 1.22
N ASN A 37 14.49 -0.63 1.63
CA ASN A 37 15.88 -0.29 1.41
C ASN A 37 16.83 -1.15 2.25
N ALA A 38 16.44 -1.53 3.47
CA ALA A 38 17.20 -2.47 4.30
C ALA A 38 17.25 -3.86 3.66
N TYR A 39 16.11 -4.35 3.14
CA TYR A 39 16.05 -5.60 2.40
C TYR A 39 16.93 -5.59 1.15
N GLU A 40 16.85 -4.51 0.35
CA GLU A 40 17.68 -4.32 -0.84
C GLU A 40 19.18 -4.38 -0.49
N ALA A 41 19.58 -3.67 0.57
CA ALA A 41 20.96 -3.66 1.05
C ALA A 41 21.42 -5.03 1.58
N ALA A 42 20.55 -5.77 2.28
CA ALA A 42 20.87 -7.07 2.87
C ALA A 42 20.95 -8.21 1.84
N THR A 43 20.11 -8.16 0.81
CA THR A 43 19.98 -9.23 -0.19
C THR A 43 20.72 -8.95 -1.49
N CYS A 44 21.24 -7.73 -1.65
CA CYS A 44 21.76 -7.22 -2.92
C CYS A 44 20.74 -7.31 -4.07
N ALA A 45 19.43 -7.35 -3.75
CA ALA A 45 18.38 -7.30 -4.75
C ALA A 45 18.45 -5.96 -5.48
N THR A 46 18.36 -5.96 -6.80
CA THR A 46 18.38 -4.72 -7.61
C THR A 46 16.95 -4.27 -7.87
N LEU A 47 16.31 -3.67 -6.86
CA LEU A 47 14.91 -3.24 -6.95
C LEU A 47 14.80 -1.86 -7.58
N SER A 48 14.17 -1.75 -8.75
CA SER A 48 13.89 -0.46 -9.37
C SER A 48 12.90 0.36 -8.54
N ALA A 49 12.81 1.67 -8.81
CA ALA A 49 11.80 2.52 -8.18
C ALA A 49 10.36 2.04 -8.44
N TRP A 50 10.11 1.36 -9.57
CA TRP A 50 8.82 0.78 -9.87
C TRP A 50 8.54 -0.45 -9.00
N ASP A 51 9.53 -1.34 -8.85
CA ASP A 51 9.45 -2.55 -8.03
C ASP A 51 9.11 -2.22 -6.58
N LYS A 52 9.84 -1.27 -5.99
CA LYS A 52 9.62 -0.84 -4.61
C LYS A 52 8.21 -0.26 -4.40
N ARG A 53 7.69 0.50 -5.39
CA ARG A 53 6.31 1.02 -5.37
C ARG A 53 5.29 -0.09 -5.49
N LEU A 54 5.55 -1.10 -6.33
CA LEU A 54 4.65 -2.22 -6.53
C LEU A 54 4.55 -3.09 -5.27
N ILE A 55 5.69 -3.42 -4.65
CA ILE A 55 5.76 -4.14 -3.36
C ILE A 55 4.86 -3.46 -2.32
N ARG A 56 4.97 -2.13 -2.16
CA ARG A 56 4.12 -1.38 -1.23
C ARG A 56 2.64 -1.43 -1.56
N ARG A 57 2.28 -1.34 -2.85
CA ARG A 57 0.86 -1.41 -3.26
C ARG A 57 0.28 -2.79 -3.01
N CYS A 58 1.06 -3.84 -3.25
CA CYS A 58 0.66 -5.21 -2.96
C CYS A 58 0.45 -5.41 -1.45
N ASP A 59 1.33 -4.87 -0.62
CA ASP A 59 1.18 -4.91 0.84
C ASP A 59 -0.02 -4.10 1.34
N ASP A 60 -0.21 -2.86 0.87
CA ASP A 60 -1.39 -2.05 1.21
C ASP A 60 -2.69 -2.80 0.84
N ALA A 61 -2.71 -3.50 -0.30
CA ALA A 61 -3.85 -4.30 -0.73
C ALA A 61 -4.06 -5.54 0.15
N TYR A 62 -2.98 -6.23 0.51
CA TYR A 62 -3.04 -7.39 1.41
C TYR A 62 -3.56 -6.97 2.80
N GLU A 63 -3.03 -5.89 3.37
CA GLU A 63 -3.44 -5.38 4.69
C GLU A 63 -4.89 -4.87 4.67
N ALA A 64 -5.33 -4.22 3.59
CA ALA A 64 -6.72 -3.83 3.44
C ALA A 64 -7.67 -5.03 3.49
N VAL A 65 -7.34 -6.12 2.79
CA VAL A 65 -8.11 -7.37 2.84
C VAL A 65 -8.07 -7.99 4.24
N ARG A 66 -6.89 -8.05 4.87
CA ARG A 66 -6.70 -8.62 6.21
C ARG A 66 -7.49 -7.88 7.29
N LEU A 67 -7.51 -6.55 7.23
CA LEU A 67 -8.19 -5.68 8.19
C LEU A 67 -9.67 -5.44 7.85
N GLY A 68 -10.15 -5.93 6.71
CA GLY A 68 -11.52 -5.69 6.24
C GLY A 68 -11.81 -4.23 5.89
N VAL A 69 -10.79 -3.43 5.60
CA VAL A 69 -10.92 -2.01 5.22
C VAL A 69 -10.75 -1.83 3.72
N LYS A 70 -11.32 -0.74 3.18
CA LYS A 70 -11.12 -0.39 1.77
C LYS A 70 -9.64 -0.06 1.51
N SER A 71 -9.08 -0.67 0.48
CA SER A 71 -7.74 -0.35 0.00
C SER A 71 -7.65 1.09 -0.48
N LYS A 72 -6.45 1.67 -0.34
CA LYS A 72 -6.20 3.03 -0.84
C LYS A 72 -6.40 3.07 -2.36
N PRO A 73 -6.97 4.16 -2.91
CA PRO A 73 -7.16 4.29 -4.35
C PRO A 73 -5.80 4.26 -5.06
N THR A 74 -5.62 3.35 -6.01
CA THR A 74 -4.34 3.11 -6.72
C THR A 74 -4.29 3.72 -8.12
N ASN A 75 -5.41 4.19 -8.66
CA ASN A 75 -5.47 4.87 -9.96
C ASN A 75 -5.94 6.33 -9.82
N VAL A 76 -5.66 7.14 -10.85
CA VAL A 76 -5.97 8.59 -10.86
C VAL A 76 -7.48 8.86 -10.81
N ALA A 77 -8.30 7.99 -11.40
CA ALA A 77 -9.75 8.16 -11.40
C ALA A 77 -10.34 8.00 -9.99
N ASP A 78 -9.91 6.97 -9.26
CA ASP A 78 -10.33 6.69 -7.89
C ASP A 78 -9.82 7.76 -6.93
N ILE A 79 -8.61 8.29 -7.15
CA ILE A 79 -8.08 9.42 -6.39
C ILE A 79 -8.95 10.66 -6.60
N LYS A 80 -9.29 10.98 -7.85
CA LYS A 80 -10.17 12.12 -8.17
C LYS A 80 -11.57 11.94 -7.56
N ALA A 81 -12.13 10.73 -7.63
CA ALA A 81 -13.42 10.42 -7.04
C ALA A 81 -13.38 10.58 -5.51
N SER A 82 -12.34 10.05 -4.86
CA SER A 82 -12.14 10.17 -3.41
C SER A 82 -11.97 11.62 -2.98
N LEU A 83 -11.23 12.43 -3.73
CA LEU A 83 -11.05 13.87 -3.45
C LEU A 83 -12.37 14.62 -3.57
N ARG A 84 -13.15 14.36 -4.63
CA ARG A 84 -14.48 14.99 -4.81
C ARG A 84 -15.43 14.63 -3.67
N ALA A 85 -15.46 13.36 -3.26
CA ALA A 85 -16.26 12.91 -2.13
C ALA A 85 -15.84 13.61 -0.82
N ALA A 86 -14.54 13.75 -0.58
CA ALA A 86 -14.02 14.45 0.60
C ALA A 86 -14.39 15.95 0.63
N ILE A 87 -14.31 16.64 -0.52
CA ILE A 87 -14.71 18.05 -0.64
C ILE A 87 -16.22 18.21 -0.38
N ALA A 88 -17.05 17.33 -0.97
CA ALA A 88 -18.49 17.36 -0.74
C ALA A 88 -18.86 17.13 0.73
N ALA A 89 -18.23 16.16 1.39
CA ALA A 89 -18.43 15.89 2.81
C ALA A 89 -18.03 17.09 3.69
N ARG A 90 -16.93 17.77 3.37
CA ARG A 90 -16.48 18.98 4.06
C ARG A 90 -17.49 20.12 3.92
N ASN A 91 -18.01 20.36 2.72
CA ASN A 91 -18.99 21.41 2.45
C ASN A 91 -20.32 21.15 3.17
N ALA A 92 -20.78 19.89 3.17
CA ALA A 92 -21.99 19.49 3.89
C ALA A 92 -21.85 19.69 5.41
N LYS A 93 -20.65 19.45 5.98
CA LYS A 93 -20.37 19.69 7.39
C LYS A 93 -20.34 21.19 7.72
N ALA A 94 -19.79 22.02 6.84
CA ALA A 94 -19.79 23.48 7.00
C ALA A 94 -21.22 24.05 6.96
N ALA A 95 -22.07 23.55 6.05
CA ALA A 95 -23.47 23.97 5.97
C ALA A 95 -24.30 23.60 7.22
N LYS A 96 -23.95 22.50 7.90
CA LYS A 96 -24.62 22.09 9.16
C LYS A 96 -24.11 22.82 10.41
N GLY A 97 -22.96 23.49 10.34
CA GLY A 97 -22.33 24.19 11.46
C GLY A 97 -22.59 25.70 11.52
N ALA A 98 -23.33 26.27 10.55
CA ALA A 98 -23.69 27.68 10.57
C ALA A 98 -24.83 27.91 11.60
N PRO A 99 -24.64 28.77 12.63
CA PRO A 99 -25.73 29.13 13.53
C PRO A 99 -26.81 29.90 12.76
N LYS A 100 -28.08 29.64 13.12
CA LYS A 100 -29.26 30.35 12.61
C LYS A 100 -29.22 31.83 12.95
#